data_AF-A0A371D7V1-F1
#
_entry.id   AF-A0A371D7V1-F1
#
_cell.length_a   1.000
_cell.length_b   1.000
_cell.length_c   1.000
_cell.angle_alpha   90.00
_cell.angle_beta   90.00
_cell.angle_gamma   90.00
#
_symmetry.space_group_name_H-M   'P 1'
#
loop_
_entity.id
_entity.type
_entity.pdbx_description
1 polymer ?
#
loop_
_entity_poly.entity_id
_entity_poly.type
_entity_poly.pdbx_seq_one_letter_code
_entity_poly.pdbx_strand_id
1 'polypeptide(L)'
;MRLSATFAALSSFVYAALAQDIVTPSSTSGSLTGLKYTSVGGSGSYNQVTNMIPGNFPNCDANPSCITAPKSVSGNLAPFNEELTFNFRGPLNLFNIAVYQPDSSGATWTQTSSWAAGQAPNNLVFMNNLGGGASGEFSICHGNSQSFASGDFTAAVATANADISNGVLDQDHEINIMTAETCASRACDGFSRGTANHGWADSKMLVVTFNMPASADASKVPAIWALNAQVVRTAEYGCNCRGIGSPGGCGELDILETLIGADPNNGISEIYSFKGATGSGNNNFFARPTGDKVTYAVVLDEQTDSIAIQHLTGWDYGSKSVPRSTIDGYLNAAALEVNFATGARKRGVVGGRRRAHW
;
A
#
# COMPACT_ATOMS: atom_id res chain seq x y z
N MET A 1 24.36 66.01 17.08
CA MET A 1 23.07 65.29 17.18
C MET A 1 22.63 64.88 15.79
N ARG A 2 22.76 63.59 15.45
CA ARG A 2 21.90 62.77 14.56
C ARG A 2 22.65 61.49 14.20
N LEU A 3 22.37 60.45 14.99
CA LEU A 3 22.50 59.05 14.60
C LEU A 3 21.49 58.75 13.48
N SER A 4 21.88 57.94 12.49
CA SER A 4 21.00 56.98 11.79
C SER A 4 21.93 55.99 11.08
N ALA A 5 22.19 54.82 11.65
CA ALA A 5 21.31 53.65 11.78
C ALA A 5 21.08 52.97 10.41
N THR A 6 21.95 52.01 10.16
CA THR A 6 21.89 50.95 9.15
C THR A 6 20.57 50.19 9.25
N PHE A 7 19.78 50.17 8.18
CA PHE A 7 18.67 49.22 8.04
C PHE A 7 19.14 48.06 7.16
N ALA A 8 19.47 46.95 7.81
CA ALA A 8 19.57 45.65 7.15
C ALA A 8 18.14 45.20 6.80
N ALA A 9 17.88 45.00 5.52
CA ALA A 9 16.64 44.36 5.06
C ALA A 9 16.69 42.88 5.42
N LEU A 10 16.07 42.51 6.55
CA LEU A 10 15.59 41.14 6.75
C LEU A 10 14.39 40.96 5.81
N SER A 11 14.63 40.40 4.63
CA SER A 11 13.55 39.84 3.82
C SER A 11 13.00 38.62 4.54
N SER A 12 11.88 38.82 5.24
CA SER A 12 11.08 37.75 5.79
C SER A 12 10.65 36.81 4.65
N PHE A 13 11.22 35.61 4.62
CA PHE A 13 10.66 34.48 3.89
C PHE A 13 9.39 34.02 4.63
N VAL A 14 8.31 34.80 4.50
CA VAL A 14 6.96 34.28 4.73
C VAL A 14 6.54 33.68 3.40
N TYR A 15 7.02 32.47 3.11
CA TYR A 15 6.31 31.64 2.15
C TYR A 15 4.94 31.36 2.74
N ALA A 16 3.90 31.72 2.01
CA ALA A 16 2.53 31.32 2.32
C ALA A 16 2.49 29.78 2.37
N ALA A 17 2.44 29.22 3.57
CA ALA A 17 2.00 27.85 3.79
C ALA A 17 0.51 27.83 3.43
N LEU A 18 0.20 27.55 2.17
CA LEU A 18 -1.16 27.24 1.73
C LEU A 18 -1.52 25.87 2.33
N ALA A 19 -2.25 25.89 3.45
CA ALA A 19 -3.26 24.92 3.90
C ALA A 19 -3.10 23.44 3.48
N GLN A 20 -1.91 22.88 3.58
CA GLN A 20 -1.66 21.44 3.44
C GLN A 20 -1.15 20.97 4.80
N ASP A 21 -1.93 20.07 5.41
CA ASP A 21 -1.98 19.81 6.85
C ASP A 21 -0.66 19.38 7.51
N ILE A 22 -0.61 19.66 8.81
CA ILE A 22 0.50 19.39 9.71
C ILE A 22 0.44 17.90 10.12
N VAL A 23 1.60 17.24 10.11
CA VAL A 23 1.78 15.90 10.70
C VAL A 23 1.34 15.93 12.16
N THR A 24 0.52 14.97 12.57
CA THR A 24 0.02 14.90 13.94
C THR A 24 1.20 14.90 14.92
N PRO A 25 1.24 15.84 15.88
CA PRO A 25 2.32 15.90 16.86
C PRO A 25 2.50 14.57 17.59
N SER A 26 3.73 14.29 18.05
CA SER A 26 4.02 13.06 18.80
C SER A 26 3.01 12.83 19.92
N SER A 27 2.48 11.61 20.00
CA SER A 27 1.51 11.25 21.01
C SER A 27 2.14 11.18 22.40
N THR A 28 1.44 11.69 23.40
CA THR A 28 1.80 11.51 24.83
C THR A 28 1.44 10.12 25.35
N SER A 29 0.65 9.33 24.60
CA SER A 29 0.28 7.95 24.95
C SER A 29 1.32 6.91 24.53
N GLY A 30 2.41 7.33 23.87
CA GLY A 30 3.47 6.44 23.37
C GLY A 30 3.17 5.81 22.01
N SER A 31 2.02 6.10 21.41
CA SER A 31 1.70 5.68 20.03
C SER A 31 2.50 6.47 19.00
N LEU A 32 2.87 5.80 17.91
CA LEU A 32 3.49 6.43 16.76
C LEU A 32 2.48 7.34 16.05
N THR A 33 2.95 8.53 15.66
CA THR A 33 2.29 9.38 14.67
C THR A 33 3.03 9.40 13.33
N GLY A 34 4.24 8.84 13.30
CA GLY A 34 5.05 8.70 12.10
C GLY A 34 6.01 7.52 12.18
N LEU A 35 6.25 6.88 11.03
CA LEU A 35 7.30 5.88 10.84
C LEU A 35 7.97 6.12 9.48
N LYS A 36 9.30 5.99 9.42
CA LYS A 36 10.07 6.13 8.18
C LYS A 36 11.00 4.93 7.98
N TYR A 37 10.82 4.21 6.89
CA TYR A 37 11.80 3.26 6.38
C TYR A 37 12.85 3.98 5.55
N THR A 38 14.13 3.74 5.84
CA THR A 38 15.26 4.28 5.07
C THR A 38 16.11 3.17 4.47
N SER A 39 16.86 3.51 3.42
CA SER A 39 17.68 2.55 2.68
C SER A 39 16.82 1.38 2.19
N VAL A 40 15.65 1.67 1.59
CA VAL A 40 14.66 0.64 1.25
C VAL A 40 15.13 -0.21 0.09
N GLY A 41 15.60 0.44 -0.98
CA GLY A 41 16.06 -0.19 -2.21
C GLY A 41 17.42 -0.87 -2.11
N GLY A 42 17.93 -1.27 -3.25
CA GLY A 42 19.19 -2.00 -3.39
C GLY A 42 19.17 -2.91 -4.61
N SER A 43 20.25 -3.68 -4.81
CA SER A 43 20.34 -4.67 -5.88
C SER A 43 20.05 -6.08 -5.37
N GLY A 44 19.25 -6.83 -6.11
CA GLY A 44 18.88 -8.19 -5.79
C GLY A 44 18.06 -8.84 -6.90
N SER A 45 17.32 -9.89 -6.54
CA SER A 45 16.39 -10.55 -7.45
C SER A 45 15.25 -11.18 -6.68
N TYR A 46 14.10 -11.33 -7.34
CA TYR A 46 13.00 -12.18 -6.88
C TYR A 46 12.56 -13.12 -7.99
N ASN A 47 11.75 -14.14 -7.67
CA ASN A 47 11.17 -15.03 -8.67
C ASN A 47 9.85 -14.45 -9.18
N GLN A 48 9.88 -13.85 -10.37
CA GLN A 48 8.69 -13.35 -11.06
C GLN A 48 7.89 -14.53 -11.61
N VAL A 49 6.56 -14.49 -11.47
CA VAL A 49 5.69 -15.46 -12.14
C VAL A 49 5.67 -15.13 -13.64
N THR A 50 5.99 -16.12 -14.46
CA THR A 50 6.03 -15.99 -15.93
C THR A 50 4.94 -16.79 -16.60
N ASN A 51 4.40 -17.82 -15.94
CA ASN A 51 3.26 -18.59 -16.43
C ASN A 51 2.57 -19.35 -15.29
N MET A 52 1.29 -19.65 -15.49
CA MET A 52 0.48 -20.46 -14.59
C MET A 52 -0.27 -21.53 -15.40
N ILE A 53 -0.05 -22.80 -15.08
CA ILE A 53 -0.70 -23.92 -15.77
C ILE A 53 -1.98 -24.28 -14.99
N PRO A 54 -3.17 -24.14 -15.61
CA PRO A 54 -4.43 -24.19 -14.87
C PRO A 54 -4.78 -25.55 -14.25
N GLY A 55 -4.23 -26.64 -14.81
CA GLY A 55 -4.55 -28.03 -14.47
C GLY A 55 -5.92 -28.50 -15.00
N ASN A 56 -6.25 -29.78 -14.79
CA ASN A 56 -7.49 -30.40 -15.25
C ASN A 56 -8.44 -30.79 -14.10
N PHE A 57 -9.59 -30.10 -14.00
CA PHE A 57 -10.61 -30.44 -13.00
C PHE A 57 -10.99 -31.94 -13.03
N PRO A 58 -11.14 -32.63 -11.86
CA PRO A 58 -11.20 -32.08 -10.51
C PRO A 58 -9.86 -31.96 -9.78
N ASN A 59 -8.73 -32.30 -10.41
CA ASN A 59 -7.43 -32.35 -9.72
C ASN A 59 -6.43 -31.40 -10.35
N CYS A 60 -5.63 -30.69 -9.54
CA CYS A 60 -4.44 -30.04 -10.09
C CYS A 60 -3.39 -31.11 -10.46
N ASP A 61 -3.30 -31.43 -11.75
CA ASP A 61 -2.38 -32.42 -12.31
C ASP A 61 -1.10 -31.80 -12.90
N ALA A 62 -1.04 -30.48 -13.03
CA ALA A 62 0.13 -29.76 -13.52
C ALA A 62 1.22 -29.62 -12.45
N ASN A 63 2.44 -30.06 -12.76
CA ASN A 63 3.59 -29.93 -11.86
C ASN A 63 4.90 -29.63 -12.64
N PRO A 64 5.53 -28.45 -12.45
CA PRO A 64 5.03 -27.33 -11.65
C PRO A 64 3.85 -26.64 -12.33
N SER A 65 2.82 -26.27 -11.57
CA SER A 65 1.73 -25.42 -12.06
C SER A 65 2.10 -23.93 -12.01
N CYS A 66 2.97 -23.53 -11.07
CA CYS A 66 3.49 -22.18 -10.91
C CYS A 66 4.87 -22.06 -11.56
N ILE A 67 4.97 -21.36 -12.70
CA ILE A 67 6.22 -21.17 -13.42
C ILE A 67 6.79 -19.80 -13.07
N THR A 68 8.04 -19.80 -12.59
CA THR A 68 8.73 -18.57 -12.19
C THR A 68 10.10 -18.48 -12.85
N ALA A 69 10.58 -17.25 -13.01
CA ALA A 69 11.94 -16.97 -13.46
C ALA A 69 12.57 -15.89 -12.56
N PRO A 70 13.90 -15.94 -12.31
CA PRO A 70 14.58 -14.86 -11.62
C PRO A 70 14.45 -13.55 -12.37
N LYS A 71 13.99 -12.50 -11.69
CA LYS A 71 13.98 -11.12 -12.17
C LYS A 71 14.90 -10.29 -11.29
N SER A 72 15.90 -9.68 -11.92
CA SER A 72 16.82 -8.76 -11.25
C SER A 72 16.12 -7.43 -10.98
N VAL A 73 16.41 -6.86 -9.81
CA VAL A 73 15.97 -5.52 -9.42
C VAL A 73 17.13 -4.73 -8.87
N SER A 74 17.10 -3.42 -9.05
CA SER A 74 18.17 -2.51 -8.60
C SER A 74 17.68 -1.09 -8.47
N GLY A 75 18.32 -0.32 -7.58
CA GLY A 75 18.06 1.10 -7.42
C GLY A 75 17.29 1.43 -6.14
N ASN A 76 16.96 2.70 -5.99
CA ASN A 76 16.19 3.19 -4.85
C ASN A 76 14.78 2.61 -4.90
N LEU A 77 14.22 2.38 -3.71
CA LEU A 77 12.96 1.69 -3.46
C LEU A 77 12.83 0.27 -4.02
N ALA A 78 13.74 -0.26 -4.85
CA ALA A 78 13.60 -1.59 -5.43
C ALA A 78 13.22 -2.68 -4.39
N PRO A 79 12.15 -3.46 -4.60
CA PRO A 79 11.25 -3.50 -5.77
C PRO A 79 9.98 -2.61 -5.65
N PHE A 80 9.85 -1.77 -4.63
CA PHE A 80 8.70 -0.89 -4.39
C PHE A 80 8.58 0.29 -5.37
N ASN A 81 9.60 0.52 -6.21
CA ASN A 81 9.49 1.39 -7.39
C ASN A 81 8.72 0.70 -8.54
N GLU A 82 8.47 -0.60 -8.49
CA GLU A 82 7.55 -1.25 -9.43
C GLU A 82 6.09 -0.86 -9.13
N GLU A 83 5.17 -1.28 -10.00
CA GLU A 83 3.74 -1.03 -9.81
C GLU A 83 3.25 -1.68 -8.52
N LEU A 84 2.63 -0.89 -7.64
CA LEU A 84 2.01 -1.37 -6.40
C LEU A 84 0.49 -1.29 -6.47
N THR A 85 -0.15 -2.19 -5.73
CA THR A 85 -1.56 -2.14 -5.32
C THR A 85 -1.63 -1.78 -3.84
N PHE A 86 -2.74 -1.18 -3.42
CA PHE A 86 -3.06 -0.99 -1.99
C PHE A 86 -4.25 -1.86 -1.62
N ASN A 87 -4.09 -2.63 -0.55
CA ASN A 87 -5.02 -3.66 -0.11
C ASN A 87 -5.58 -3.29 1.26
N PHE A 88 -6.82 -3.69 1.49
CA PHE A 88 -7.60 -3.40 2.69
C PHE A 88 -8.32 -4.66 3.15
N ARG A 89 -8.30 -4.89 4.46
CA ARG A 89 -9.04 -5.95 5.14
C ARG A 89 -9.89 -5.33 6.23
N GLY A 90 -11.15 -5.75 6.31
CA GLY A 90 -12.03 -5.26 7.36
C GLY A 90 -11.86 -5.98 8.71
N PRO A 91 -12.61 -5.54 9.74
CA PRO A 91 -13.60 -4.46 9.69
C PRO A 91 -12.94 -3.08 9.53
N LEU A 92 -13.30 -2.37 8.46
CA LEU A 92 -12.67 -1.11 8.07
C LEU A 92 -13.67 -0.25 7.31
N ASN A 93 -13.76 1.05 7.64
CA ASN A 93 -14.51 2.00 6.82
C ASN A 93 -13.54 2.95 6.11
N LEU A 94 -13.61 2.98 4.78
CA LEU A 94 -12.90 3.92 3.91
C LEU A 94 -13.77 5.14 3.64
N PHE A 95 -13.23 6.33 3.87
CA PHE A 95 -13.95 7.59 3.59
C PHE A 95 -13.43 8.27 2.33
N ASN A 96 -12.11 8.34 2.19
CA ASN A 96 -11.46 9.04 1.09
C ASN A 96 -10.12 8.38 0.74
N ILE A 97 -9.80 8.35 -0.55
CA ILE A 97 -8.54 7.87 -1.10
C ILE A 97 -8.06 8.88 -2.14
N ALA A 98 -6.76 9.18 -2.13
CA ALA A 98 -6.08 9.87 -3.21
C ALA A 98 -4.70 9.27 -3.41
N VAL A 99 -4.26 9.15 -4.65
CA VAL A 99 -2.91 8.76 -5.02
C VAL A 99 -2.27 9.90 -5.81
N TYR A 100 -1.07 10.31 -5.40
CA TYR A 100 -0.29 11.35 -6.07
C TYR A 100 1.00 10.74 -6.62
N GLN A 101 1.43 11.19 -7.80
CA GLN A 101 2.73 10.86 -8.39
C GLN A 101 3.43 12.14 -8.87
N PRO A 102 4.77 12.22 -8.78
CA PRO A 102 5.52 13.37 -9.24
C PRO A 102 5.51 13.49 -10.76
N ASP A 103 5.63 14.72 -11.25
CA ASP A 103 6.10 14.98 -12.61
C ASP A 103 7.57 14.52 -12.79
N SER A 104 8.09 14.59 -14.01
CA SER A 104 9.46 14.17 -14.33
C SER A 104 10.55 14.94 -13.57
N SER A 105 10.24 16.13 -13.02
CA SER A 105 11.17 16.93 -12.25
C SER A 105 11.13 16.63 -10.74
N GLY A 106 10.11 15.90 -10.27
CA GLY A 106 9.86 15.68 -8.85
C GLY A 106 9.28 16.90 -8.11
N ALA A 107 9.10 18.04 -8.81
CA ALA A 107 8.73 19.31 -8.19
C ALA A 107 7.24 19.40 -7.83
N THR A 108 6.39 18.83 -8.69
CA THR A 108 4.93 18.83 -8.48
C THR A 108 4.42 17.40 -8.45
N TRP A 109 3.68 17.06 -7.40
CA TRP A 109 3.02 15.76 -7.23
C TRP A 109 1.55 15.92 -7.56
N THR A 110 1.09 15.28 -8.63
CA THR A 110 -0.28 15.44 -9.15
C THR A 110 -1.14 14.27 -8.71
N GLN A 111 -2.39 14.55 -8.34
CA GLN A 111 -3.39 13.53 -8.01
C GLN A 111 -3.72 12.71 -9.28
N THR A 112 -3.27 11.46 -9.34
CA THR A 112 -3.49 10.57 -10.47
C THR A 112 -4.74 9.71 -10.29
N SER A 113 -5.13 9.43 -9.05
CA SER A 113 -6.32 8.65 -8.72
C SER A 113 -7.00 9.18 -7.46
N SER A 114 -8.33 9.09 -7.38
CA SER A 114 -9.06 9.51 -6.19
C SER A 114 -10.41 8.85 -6.06
N TRP A 115 -10.90 8.73 -4.83
CA TRP A 115 -12.25 8.28 -4.53
C TRP A 115 -12.73 8.85 -3.19
N ALA A 116 -14.04 9.02 -3.06
CA ALA A 116 -14.72 9.35 -1.81
C ALA A 116 -15.94 8.43 -1.66
N ALA A 117 -16.24 8.02 -0.42
CA ALA A 117 -17.40 7.21 -0.11
C ALA A 117 -18.68 7.80 -0.70
N GLY A 118 -19.46 6.97 -1.41
CA GLY A 118 -20.68 7.38 -2.09
C GLY A 118 -20.46 8.12 -3.41
N GLN A 119 -19.23 8.18 -3.94
CA GLN A 119 -18.90 8.82 -5.21
C GLN A 119 -18.25 7.86 -6.21
N ALA A 120 -18.34 8.20 -7.49
CA ALA A 120 -17.65 7.47 -8.55
C ALA A 120 -16.11 7.63 -8.41
N PRO A 121 -15.33 6.55 -8.53
CA PRO A 121 -13.88 6.65 -8.52
C PRO A 121 -13.33 7.37 -9.76
N ASN A 122 -12.23 8.11 -9.58
CA ASN A 122 -11.43 8.68 -10.66
C ASN A 122 -10.12 7.89 -10.80
N ASN A 123 -9.91 7.29 -11.97
CA ASN A 123 -8.73 6.49 -12.33
C ASN A 123 -8.32 5.46 -11.25
N LEU A 124 -9.29 4.84 -10.59
CA LEU A 124 -9.07 3.66 -9.77
C LEU A 124 -10.25 2.70 -9.86
N VAL A 125 -9.99 1.43 -9.59
CA VAL A 125 -10.99 0.36 -9.54
C VAL A 125 -10.85 -0.40 -8.23
N PHE A 126 -11.99 -0.78 -7.66
CA PHE A 126 -12.03 -1.71 -6.54
C PHE A 126 -12.05 -3.16 -7.04
N MET A 127 -11.18 -3.97 -6.48
CA MET A 127 -11.00 -5.37 -6.87
C MET A 127 -10.98 -6.27 -5.63
N ASN A 128 -11.27 -7.55 -5.82
CA ASN A 128 -11.21 -8.58 -4.78
C ASN A 128 -10.69 -9.90 -5.38
N ASN A 129 -10.41 -10.89 -4.53
CA ASN A 129 -9.89 -12.19 -4.95
C ASN A 129 -11.01 -13.24 -5.13
N LEU A 130 -12.11 -12.84 -5.78
CA LEU A 130 -13.33 -13.65 -5.96
C LEU A 130 -13.58 -14.04 -7.44
N GLY A 131 -12.52 -14.06 -8.25
CA GLY A 131 -12.59 -14.37 -9.68
C GLY A 131 -13.08 -15.78 -10.00
N GLY A 132 -13.55 -15.98 -11.23
CA GLY A 132 -14.13 -17.25 -11.69
C GLY A 132 -15.65 -17.24 -11.83
N GLY A 133 -16.27 -16.08 -11.60
CA GLY A 133 -17.69 -15.82 -11.81
C GLY A 133 -17.91 -14.66 -12.78
N ALA A 134 -18.43 -13.54 -12.26
CA ALA A 134 -18.81 -12.37 -13.05
C ALA A 134 -17.61 -11.66 -13.72
N SER A 135 -16.44 -11.71 -13.09
CA SER A 135 -15.15 -11.33 -13.68
C SER A 135 -14.05 -12.19 -13.08
N GLY A 136 -12.81 -11.97 -13.53
CA GLY A 136 -11.70 -12.85 -13.22
C GLY A 136 -11.87 -14.25 -13.83
N GLU A 137 -11.02 -15.16 -13.38
CA GLU A 137 -11.04 -16.56 -13.78
C GLU A 137 -10.82 -17.46 -12.57
N PHE A 138 -11.16 -18.74 -12.72
CA PHE A 138 -10.80 -19.80 -11.79
C PHE A 138 -9.98 -20.85 -12.52
N SER A 139 -8.95 -21.37 -11.84
CA SER A 139 -8.26 -22.58 -12.29
C SER A 139 -8.05 -23.53 -11.13
N ILE A 140 -8.15 -24.85 -11.38
CA ILE A 140 -8.06 -25.85 -10.32
C ILE A 140 -6.71 -25.82 -9.59
N CYS A 141 -5.63 -25.45 -10.27
CA CYS A 141 -4.30 -25.32 -9.66
C CYS A 141 -4.05 -24.04 -8.88
N HIS A 142 -4.87 -22.98 -9.06
CA HIS A 142 -4.54 -21.65 -8.53
C HIS A 142 -5.71 -20.90 -7.90
N GLY A 143 -6.87 -21.53 -7.82
CA GLY A 143 -8.07 -20.93 -7.26
C GLY A 143 -8.56 -19.74 -8.07
N ASN A 144 -9.30 -18.87 -7.38
CA ASN A 144 -9.82 -17.63 -7.93
C ASN A 144 -8.68 -16.65 -8.25
N SER A 145 -8.79 -15.95 -9.38
CA SER A 145 -7.98 -14.77 -9.66
C SER A 145 -8.59 -13.53 -9.00
N GLN A 146 -7.93 -12.39 -9.21
CA GLN A 146 -8.55 -11.09 -9.00
C GLN A 146 -9.78 -10.88 -9.91
N SER A 147 -10.76 -10.13 -9.40
CA SER A 147 -12.02 -9.72 -10.05
C SER A 147 -12.39 -8.29 -9.64
N PHE A 148 -13.31 -7.66 -10.36
CA PHE A 148 -13.91 -6.39 -9.92
C PHE A 148 -14.84 -6.61 -8.74
N ALA A 149 -14.79 -5.74 -7.73
CA ALA A 149 -15.60 -5.86 -6.52
C ALA A 149 -16.98 -5.17 -6.67
N SER A 150 -18.01 -5.75 -6.05
CA SER A 150 -19.31 -5.10 -5.82
C SER A 150 -19.18 -3.88 -4.92
N GLY A 151 -20.19 -3.00 -4.91
CA GLY A 151 -20.17 -1.76 -4.11
C GLY A 151 -20.13 -1.98 -2.60
N ASP A 152 -20.61 -3.12 -2.12
CA ASP A 152 -20.52 -3.58 -0.73
C ASP A 152 -19.28 -4.46 -0.45
N PHE A 153 -18.44 -4.67 -1.46
CA PHE A 153 -17.20 -5.44 -1.43
C PHE A 153 -17.33 -6.94 -1.14
N THR A 154 -18.54 -7.50 -1.14
CA THR A 154 -18.78 -8.92 -0.78
C THR A 154 -18.76 -9.89 -1.96
N ALA A 155 -18.78 -9.38 -3.21
CA ALA A 155 -18.95 -10.21 -4.40
C ALA A 155 -18.10 -9.73 -5.59
N ALA A 156 -17.93 -10.61 -6.58
CA ALA A 156 -17.38 -10.26 -7.88
C ALA A 156 -18.49 -9.70 -8.80
N VAL A 157 -18.18 -8.66 -9.57
CA VAL A 157 -19.06 -8.07 -10.59
C VAL A 157 -18.39 -8.04 -11.96
N ALA A 158 -19.18 -7.90 -13.03
CA ALA A 158 -18.67 -7.99 -14.40
C ALA A 158 -17.97 -6.71 -14.91
N THR A 159 -18.29 -5.56 -14.31
CA THR A 159 -17.77 -4.26 -14.75
C THR A 159 -17.13 -3.53 -13.57
N ALA A 160 -15.98 -2.93 -13.82
CA ALA A 160 -15.28 -2.13 -12.82
C ALA A 160 -16.18 -1.03 -12.26
N ASN A 161 -16.26 -0.92 -10.93
CA ASN A 161 -17.05 0.10 -10.25
C ASN A 161 -18.52 0.16 -10.72
N ALA A 162 -19.12 -0.99 -11.06
CA ALA A 162 -20.51 -1.08 -11.51
C ALA A 162 -21.49 -0.46 -10.49
N ASP A 163 -21.15 -0.60 -9.20
CA ASP A 163 -21.88 -0.02 -8.08
C ASP A 163 -21.02 1.04 -7.38
N ILE A 164 -21.68 2.07 -6.85
CA ILE A 164 -21.02 3.10 -6.05
C ILE A 164 -20.88 2.60 -4.60
N SER A 165 -19.64 2.37 -4.18
CA SER A 165 -19.36 1.95 -2.80
C SER A 165 -19.55 3.07 -1.78
N ASN A 166 -20.05 2.71 -0.60
CA ASN A 166 -20.09 3.58 0.58
C ASN A 166 -18.84 3.44 1.47
N GLY A 167 -17.89 2.57 1.11
CA GLY A 167 -16.63 2.39 1.82
C GLY A 167 -16.65 1.46 3.03
N VAL A 168 -17.77 0.80 3.33
CA VAL A 168 -17.86 -0.15 4.45
C VAL A 168 -17.30 -1.50 3.99
N LEU A 169 -16.21 -1.95 4.63
CA LEU A 169 -15.64 -3.28 4.43
C LEU A 169 -15.84 -4.10 5.70
N ASP A 170 -16.60 -5.19 5.60
CA ASP A 170 -16.88 -6.06 6.72
C ASP A 170 -15.64 -6.90 7.14
N GLN A 171 -15.78 -7.61 8.25
CA GLN A 171 -14.69 -8.37 8.87
C GLN A 171 -14.23 -9.62 8.10
N ASP A 172 -14.97 -10.05 7.08
CA ASP A 172 -14.74 -11.30 6.34
C ASP A 172 -14.20 -11.06 4.93
N HIS A 173 -14.16 -9.81 4.47
CA HIS A 173 -13.75 -9.45 3.13
C HIS A 173 -12.47 -8.63 3.07
N GLU A 174 -11.79 -8.78 1.94
CA GLU A 174 -10.61 -8.06 1.55
C GLU A 174 -10.81 -7.50 0.14
N ILE A 175 -10.30 -6.30 -0.07
CA ILE A 175 -10.26 -5.66 -1.37
C ILE A 175 -8.88 -5.09 -1.64
N ASN A 176 -8.63 -4.77 -2.90
CA ASN A 176 -7.50 -3.97 -3.29
C ASN A 176 -7.93 -2.90 -4.31
N ILE A 177 -7.11 -1.86 -4.45
CA ILE A 177 -7.29 -0.83 -5.48
C ILE A 177 -6.17 -0.90 -6.51
N MET A 178 -6.55 -0.70 -7.76
CA MET A 178 -5.64 -0.56 -8.90
C MET A 178 -6.08 0.65 -9.74
N THR A 179 -5.27 1.06 -10.71
CA THR A 179 -5.67 2.09 -11.69
C THR A 179 -6.78 1.58 -12.61
N ALA A 180 -7.45 2.47 -13.33
CA ALA A 180 -8.48 2.07 -14.31
C ALA A 180 -7.90 1.44 -15.59
N GLU A 181 -6.59 1.58 -15.84
CA GLU A 181 -5.93 1.00 -17.01
C GLU A 181 -5.77 -0.52 -16.84
N THR A 182 -6.20 -1.28 -17.84
CA THR A 182 -6.18 -2.76 -17.79
C THR A 182 -4.90 -3.33 -18.38
N CYS A 183 -4.49 -4.52 -17.93
CA CYS A 183 -3.37 -5.26 -18.54
C CYS A 183 -3.66 -5.68 -20.01
N ALA A 184 -4.92 -5.65 -20.43
CA ALA A 184 -5.34 -5.93 -21.81
C ALA A 184 -5.17 -4.71 -22.74
N SER A 185 -5.34 -3.50 -22.21
CA SER A 185 -5.14 -2.25 -22.97
C SER A 185 -3.67 -1.88 -23.08
N ARG A 186 -2.88 -2.14 -22.05
CA ARG A 186 -1.43 -2.00 -22.03
C ARG A 186 -0.88 -3.21 -21.28
N ALA A 187 0.14 -3.87 -21.84
CA ALA A 187 0.70 -5.04 -21.19
C ALA A 187 1.28 -4.68 -19.82
N CYS A 188 0.85 -5.40 -18.79
CA CYS A 188 1.44 -5.35 -17.46
C CYS A 188 2.80 -6.05 -17.46
N ASP A 189 3.69 -5.61 -16.57
CA ASP A 189 4.92 -6.35 -16.30
C ASP A 189 4.61 -7.68 -15.58
N GLY A 190 5.34 -8.72 -15.96
CA GLY A 190 5.15 -10.09 -15.47
C GLY A 190 3.89 -10.79 -16.02
N PHE A 191 3.55 -11.93 -15.44
CA PHE A 191 2.33 -12.66 -15.77
C PHE A 191 1.10 -12.02 -15.12
N SER A 192 0.02 -11.92 -15.89
CA SER A 192 -1.32 -11.55 -15.39
C SER A 192 -2.36 -12.50 -15.98
N ARG A 193 -3.40 -12.82 -15.22
CA ARG A 193 -4.50 -13.68 -15.66
C ARG A 193 -5.86 -13.08 -15.37
N GLY A 194 -6.89 -13.52 -16.08
CA GLY A 194 -8.26 -13.03 -15.90
C GLY A 194 -8.38 -11.51 -15.97
N THR A 195 -9.00 -10.93 -14.94
CA THR A 195 -9.21 -9.48 -14.79
C THR A 195 -8.04 -8.88 -14.02
N ALA A 196 -7.28 -8.00 -14.68
CA ALA A 196 -6.06 -7.43 -14.14
C ALA A 196 -5.86 -5.99 -14.61
N ASN A 197 -5.36 -5.14 -13.69
CA ASN A 197 -5.17 -3.71 -13.90
C ASN A 197 -3.74 -3.25 -13.56
N HIS A 198 -3.36 -2.08 -14.05
CA HIS A 198 -2.11 -1.42 -13.71
C HIS A 198 -2.13 -0.90 -12.26
N GLY A 199 -0.99 -0.96 -11.57
CA GLY A 199 -0.78 -0.34 -10.27
C GLY A 199 -0.08 1.01 -10.40
N TRP A 200 0.35 1.59 -9.28
CA TRP A 200 1.14 2.82 -9.28
C TRP A 200 2.62 2.49 -9.12
N ALA A 201 3.43 2.79 -10.14
CA ALA A 201 4.88 2.63 -10.13
C ALA A 201 5.59 3.86 -9.53
N ASP A 202 6.91 3.74 -9.42
CA ASP A 202 7.84 4.82 -9.11
C ASP A 202 7.51 5.51 -7.77
N SER A 203 7.93 6.76 -7.63
CA SER A 203 7.57 7.61 -6.50
C SER A 203 6.06 7.87 -6.47
N LYS A 204 5.44 7.70 -5.30
CA LYS A 204 3.98 7.76 -5.13
C LYS A 204 3.59 8.05 -3.69
N MET A 205 2.47 8.74 -3.50
CA MET A 205 1.90 9.03 -2.20
C MET A 205 0.44 8.60 -2.16
N LEU A 206 0.12 7.66 -1.27
CA LEU A 206 -1.26 7.33 -0.91
C LEU A 206 -1.70 8.25 0.24
N VAL A 207 -2.86 8.89 0.11
CA VAL A 207 -3.54 9.56 1.22
C VAL A 207 -4.88 8.91 1.43
N VAL A 208 -5.10 8.36 2.63
CA VAL A 208 -6.31 7.59 2.95
C VAL A 208 -6.91 8.03 4.28
N THR A 209 -8.22 8.31 4.28
CA THR A 209 -9.01 8.57 5.49
C THR A 209 -9.86 7.35 5.79
N PHE A 210 -9.72 6.80 6.99
CA PHE A 210 -10.37 5.55 7.39
C PHE A 210 -10.60 5.47 8.90
N ASN A 211 -11.43 4.51 9.33
CA ASN A 211 -11.38 3.97 10.69
C ASN A 211 -11.40 2.43 10.64
N MET A 212 -11.07 1.79 11.74
CA MET A 212 -10.93 0.34 11.91
C MET A 212 -11.81 -0.12 13.08
N PRO A 213 -13.14 -0.22 12.89
CA PRO A 213 -14.09 -0.58 13.96
C PRO A 213 -13.73 -1.90 14.63
N ALA A 214 -14.14 -2.11 15.88
CA ALA A 214 -13.93 -3.38 16.55
C ALA A 214 -14.61 -4.55 15.79
N SER A 215 -13.98 -5.72 15.83
CA SER A 215 -14.57 -6.96 15.34
C SER A 215 -15.26 -7.69 16.49
N ALA A 216 -16.38 -8.35 16.20
CA ALA A 216 -17.00 -9.28 17.15
C ALA A 216 -16.19 -10.59 17.29
N ASP A 217 -15.38 -10.90 16.28
CA ASP A 217 -14.45 -12.04 16.26
C ASP A 217 -13.01 -11.55 16.37
N ALA A 218 -12.33 -11.89 17.47
CA ALA A 218 -10.94 -11.49 17.73
C ALA A 218 -9.92 -12.07 16.74
N SER A 219 -10.30 -13.05 15.92
CA SER A 219 -9.49 -13.57 14.81
C SER A 219 -9.60 -12.73 13.53
N LYS A 220 -10.60 -11.86 13.44
CA LYS A 220 -10.84 -10.98 12.30
C LYS A 220 -10.36 -9.58 12.63
N VAL A 221 -9.20 -9.22 12.09
CA VAL A 221 -8.49 -7.98 12.41
C VAL A 221 -8.23 -7.18 11.14
N PRO A 222 -8.43 -5.85 11.14
CA PRO A 222 -8.26 -5.06 9.94
C PRO A 222 -6.79 -4.83 9.60
N ALA A 223 -6.55 -4.54 8.34
CA ALA A 223 -5.23 -4.17 7.85
C ALA A 223 -5.31 -3.26 6.63
N ILE A 224 -4.30 -2.40 6.47
CA ILE A 224 -3.98 -1.70 5.23
C ILE A 224 -2.56 -2.08 4.87
N TRP A 225 -2.34 -2.59 3.67
CA TRP A 225 -1.02 -2.96 3.16
C TRP A 225 -0.87 -2.61 1.69
N ALA A 226 0.35 -2.68 1.19
CA ALA A 226 0.66 -2.56 -0.22
C ALA A 226 1.41 -3.80 -0.69
N LEU A 227 1.10 -4.26 -1.90
CA LEU A 227 1.79 -5.37 -2.56
C LEU A 227 2.34 -4.90 -3.89
N ASN A 228 3.39 -5.55 -4.37
CA ASN A 228 3.69 -5.51 -5.80
C ASN A 228 2.47 -5.98 -6.59
N ALA A 229 2.07 -5.21 -7.61
CA ALA A 229 0.85 -5.44 -8.36
C ALA A 229 0.83 -6.82 -9.04
N GLN A 230 2.00 -7.40 -9.34
CA GLN A 230 2.09 -8.77 -9.85
C GLN A 230 1.51 -9.82 -8.89
N VAL A 231 1.50 -9.55 -7.57
CA VAL A 231 0.94 -10.48 -6.58
C VAL A 231 -0.56 -10.68 -6.79
N VAL A 232 -1.29 -9.59 -7.03
CA VAL A 232 -2.75 -9.64 -7.23
C VAL A 232 -3.13 -10.01 -8.66
N ARG A 233 -2.27 -9.71 -9.64
CA ARG A 233 -2.47 -10.11 -11.05
C ARG A 233 -2.33 -11.61 -11.30
N THR A 234 -1.66 -12.33 -10.41
CA THR A 234 -1.48 -13.79 -10.48
C THR A 234 -2.51 -14.50 -9.61
N ALA A 235 -2.14 -14.83 -8.37
CA ALA A 235 -2.98 -15.39 -7.31
C ALA A 235 -2.39 -14.93 -5.98
N GLU A 236 -3.01 -13.93 -5.34
CA GLU A 236 -2.48 -13.26 -4.14
C GLU A 236 -2.16 -14.25 -3.01
N TYR A 237 -2.99 -15.28 -2.87
CA TYR A 237 -2.84 -16.34 -1.86
C TYR A 237 -2.34 -17.67 -2.42
N GLY A 238 -1.78 -17.67 -3.63
CA GLY A 238 -1.28 -18.85 -4.32
C GLY A 238 0.08 -18.63 -5.01
N CYS A 239 0.12 -18.86 -6.32
CA CYS A 239 1.32 -18.65 -7.13
C CYS A 239 1.56 -17.14 -7.34
N ASN A 240 2.51 -16.56 -6.61
CA ASN A 240 2.90 -15.16 -6.75
C ASN A 240 4.37 -14.92 -6.37
N CYS A 241 4.82 -13.69 -6.59
CA CYS A 241 6.20 -13.29 -6.35
C CYS A 241 6.48 -12.75 -4.93
N ARG A 242 5.48 -12.64 -4.03
CA ARG A 242 5.56 -11.85 -2.78
C ARG A 242 6.79 -12.18 -1.95
N GLY A 243 7.02 -13.49 -1.74
CA GLY A 243 8.07 -14.02 -0.86
C GLY A 243 7.88 -13.62 0.62
N ILE A 244 8.63 -14.22 1.55
CA ILE A 244 8.61 -13.86 2.98
C ILE A 244 10.04 -13.67 3.50
N GLY A 245 10.71 -12.60 3.05
CA GLY A 245 12.09 -12.29 3.42
C GLY A 245 13.16 -13.18 2.76
N SER A 246 14.44 -12.81 2.90
CA SER A 246 15.61 -13.32 2.14
C SER A 246 15.61 -14.84 1.81
N PRO A 247 15.80 -15.25 0.55
CA PRO A 247 16.14 -14.41 -0.61
C PRO A 247 14.97 -13.52 -1.08
N GLY A 248 13.82 -13.59 -0.39
CA GLY A 248 12.69 -12.67 -0.45
C GLY A 248 11.89 -12.76 -1.73
N GLY A 249 11.09 -11.72 -1.97
CA GLY A 249 10.21 -11.64 -3.12
C GLY A 249 9.97 -10.19 -3.53
N CYS A 250 9.01 -10.00 -4.41
CA CYS A 250 8.67 -8.72 -5.03
C CYS A 250 8.07 -7.69 -4.05
N GLY A 251 7.83 -8.09 -2.80
CA GLY A 251 7.68 -7.18 -1.68
C GLY A 251 6.26 -6.98 -1.17
N GLU A 252 6.18 -6.57 0.10
CA GLU A 252 4.97 -6.21 0.84
C GLU A 252 5.31 -5.10 1.82
N LEU A 253 4.42 -4.13 1.96
CA LEU A 253 4.46 -3.10 3.00
C LEU A 253 3.15 -3.15 3.77
N ASP A 254 3.18 -3.67 4.98
CA ASP A 254 2.08 -3.51 5.92
C ASP A 254 2.13 -2.08 6.46
N ILE A 255 1.17 -1.25 6.07
CA ILE A 255 1.10 0.17 6.47
C ILE A 255 0.57 0.27 7.90
N LEU A 256 -0.52 -0.46 8.16
CA LEU A 256 -1.16 -0.53 9.46
C LEU A 256 -1.87 -1.87 9.58
N GLU A 257 -1.28 -2.82 10.29
CA GLU A 257 -1.86 -4.14 10.55
C GLU A 257 -2.13 -4.33 12.05
N THR A 258 -3.37 -4.67 12.40
CA THR A 258 -3.68 -5.21 13.72
C THR A 258 -3.39 -6.71 13.73
N LEU A 259 -2.67 -7.18 14.75
CA LEU A 259 -2.25 -8.57 14.84
C LEU A 259 -3.22 -9.42 15.65
N ILE A 260 -3.59 -10.59 15.11
CA ILE A 260 -4.34 -11.61 15.85
C ILE A 260 -3.53 -12.03 17.09
N GLY A 261 -4.20 -12.04 18.24
CA GLY A 261 -3.61 -12.41 19.54
C GLY A 261 -2.65 -11.37 20.15
N ALA A 262 -2.53 -10.18 19.55
CA ALA A 262 -1.89 -9.02 20.17
C ALA A 262 -2.96 -8.06 20.74
N ASP A 263 -2.53 -6.91 21.25
CA ASP A 263 -3.47 -5.84 21.62
C ASP A 263 -4.26 -5.39 20.37
N PRO A 264 -5.61 -5.57 20.36
CA PRO A 264 -6.42 -5.24 19.19
C PRO A 264 -6.52 -3.73 18.93
N ASN A 265 -6.03 -2.88 19.84
CA ASN A 265 -5.96 -1.42 19.67
C ASN A 265 -4.65 -0.95 19.04
N ASN A 266 -3.74 -1.87 18.71
CA ASN A 266 -2.45 -1.54 18.14
C ASN A 266 -2.43 -1.92 16.66
N GLY A 267 -1.86 -1.02 15.87
CA GLY A 267 -1.44 -1.29 14.50
C GLY A 267 0.08 -1.27 14.39
N ILE A 268 0.64 -2.22 13.69
CA ILE A 268 2.08 -2.29 13.39
C ILE A 268 2.32 -2.04 11.90
N SER A 269 3.56 -1.70 11.57
CA SER A 269 4.02 -1.63 10.18
C SER A 269 5.24 -2.54 10.02
N GLU A 270 5.24 -3.32 8.95
CA GLU A 270 6.33 -4.24 8.58
C GLU A 270 6.54 -4.15 7.06
N ILE A 271 7.78 -4.29 6.63
CA ILE A 271 8.18 -4.28 5.22
C ILE A 271 8.96 -5.54 4.90
N TYR A 272 8.62 -6.18 3.79
CA TYR A 272 9.22 -7.39 3.27
C TYR A 272 9.76 -7.16 1.87
N SER A 273 10.96 -7.65 1.57
CA SER A 273 11.51 -7.66 0.21
C SER A 273 12.57 -8.75 0.05
N PHE A 274 13.24 -8.78 -1.11
CA PHE A 274 14.45 -9.58 -1.33
C PHE A 274 15.53 -9.37 -0.26
N LYS A 275 15.53 -8.22 0.43
CA LYS A 275 16.50 -7.90 1.49
C LYS A 275 16.21 -8.58 2.82
N GLY A 276 14.98 -9.01 3.07
CA GLY A 276 14.54 -9.50 4.38
C GLY A 276 13.23 -8.86 4.82
N ALA A 277 13.02 -8.86 6.14
CA ALA A 277 11.87 -8.23 6.79
C ALA A 277 12.32 -7.30 7.92
N THR A 278 11.67 -6.16 8.09
CA THR A 278 11.86 -5.26 9.24
C THR A 278 10.60 -4.42 9.47
N GLY A 279 10.50 -3.72 10.60
CA GLY A 279 9.27 -3.01 10.94
C GLY A 279 9.36 -2.18 12.21
N SER A 280 8.21 -1.70 12.67
CA SER A 280 8.07 -0.93 13.91
C SER A 280 8.54 -1.72 15.15
N GLY A 281 8.50 -3.05 15.07
CA GLY A 281 8.84 -3.95 16.17
C GLY A 281 7.75 -4.02 17.23
N ASN A 282 7.97 -4.86 18.26
CA ASN A 282 6.90 -5.23 19.21
C ASN A 282 6.51 -4.12 20.19
N ASN A 283 7.36 -3.11 20.38
CA ASN A 283 7.17 -2.06 21.38
C ASN A 283 6.73 -0.73 20.78
N ASN A 284 6.67 -0.61 19.44
CA ASN A 284 6.25 0.61 18.77
C ASN A 284 5.02 0.28 17.91
N PHE A 285 3.95 1.04 18.13
CA PHE A 285 2.66 0.82 17.50
C PHE A 285 2.01 2.14 17.14
N PHE A 286 1.24 2.16 16.06
CA PHE A 286 0.22 3.17 15.83
C PHE A 286 -1.03 2.81 16.63
N ALA A 287 -1.73 3.80 17.17
CA ALA A 287 -3.04 3.56 17.75
C ALA A 287 -4.04 3.20 16.64
N ARG A 288 -4.77 2.09 16.80
CA ARG A 288 -5.84 1.71 15.88
C ARG A 288 -7.01 2.69 16.02
N PRO A 289 -7.49 3.29 14.92
CA PRO A 289 -8.61 4.22 14.95
C PRO A 289 -9.96 3.48 15.08
N THR A 290 -10.34 3.05 16.29
CA THR A 290 -11.58 2.26 16.50
C THR A 290 -12.87 3.09 16.50
N GLY A 291 -12.77 4.40 16.77
CA GLY A 291 -13.89 5.34 16.79
C GLY A 291 -13.85 6.31 15.62
N ASP A 292 -13.25 7.48 15.84
CA ASP A 292 -13.13 8.53 14.83
C ASP A 292 -12.25 8.12 13.66
N LYS A 293 -12.53 8.73 12.49
CA LYS A 293 -11.70 8.57 11.30
C LYS A 293 -10.38 9.32 11.45
N VAL A 294 -9.31 8.73 10.94
CA VAL A 294 -7.97 9.30 10.86
C VAL A 294 -7.52 9.37 9.42
N THR A 295 -6.55 10.25 9.12
CA THR A 295 -5.99 10.39 7.77
C THR A 295 -4.51 10.06 7.79
N TYR A 296 -4.08 9.16 6.91
CA TYR A 296 -2.68 8.77 6.79
C TYR A 296 -2.16 9.13 5.41
N ALA A 297 -0.95 9.67 5.34
CA ALA A 297 -0.16 9.77 4.12
C ALA A 297 0.97 8.74 4.14
N VAL A 298 1.09 7.97 3.06
CA VAL A 298 2.13 6.98 2.84
C VAL A 298 2.91 7.42 1.61
N VAL A 299 4.09 7.99 1.82
CA VAL A 299 4.98 8.50 0.78
C VAL A 299 6.04 7.45 0.48
N LEU A 300 6.12 6.99 -0.76
CA LEU A 300 7.23 6.22 -1.31
C LEU A 300 8.01 7.15 -2.23
N ASP A 301 9.24 7.51 -1.86
CA ASP A 301 10.06 8.48 -2.59
C ASP A 301 11.39 7.87 -3.04
N GLU A 302 11.56 7.71 -4.36
CA GLU A 302 12.79 7.19 -4.94
C GLU A 302 13.96 8.14 -4.75
N GLN A 303 13.71 9.46 -4.75
CA GLN A 303 14.78 10.45 -4.60
C GLN A 303 15.54 10.29 -3.27
N THR A 304 14.83 9.93 -2.20
CA THR A 304 15.40 9.76 -0.85
C THR A 304 15.60 8.30 -0.44
N ASP A 305 15.24 7.33 -1.29
CA ASP A 305 15.23 5.90 -0.99
C ASP A 305 14.50 5.57 0.33
N SER A 306 13.33 6.18 0.51
CA SER A 306 12.60 6.10 1.76
C SER A 306 11.09 5.97 1.60
N ILE A 307 10.47 5.35 2.59
CA ILE A 307 9.02 5.23 2.71
C ILE A 307 8.62 5.87 4.05
N ALA A 308 7.75 6.87 4.03
CA ALA A 308 7.22 7.51 5.23
C ALA A 308 5.73 7.25 5.38
N ILE A 309 5.30 6.86 6.58
CA ILE A 309 3.91 6.68 6.98
C ILE A 309 3.63 7.75 8.05
N GLN A 310 2.76 8.70 7.75
CA GLN A 310 2.46 9.83 8.62
C GLN A 310 0.97 9.92 8.92
N HIS A 311 0.62 10.01 10.20
CA HIS A 311 -0.71 10.41 10.63
C HIS A 311 -0.85 11.93 10.45
N LEU A 312 -1.88 12.34 9.72
CA LEU A 312 -2.17 13.74 9.43
C LEU A 312 -3.35 14.24 10.27
N THR A 313 -3.33 15.53 10.57
CA THR A 313 -4.47 16.21 11.23
C THR A 313 -5.67 16.38 10.31
N GLY A 314 -5.47 16.30 9.00
CA GLY A 314 -6.48 16.39 7.95
C GLY A 314 -5.88 16.15 6.56
N TRP A 315 -6.71 16.23 5.53
CA TRP A 315 -6.25 16.40 4.15
C TRP A 315 -7.31 17.08 3.28
N ASP A 316 -6.90 18.05 2.46
CA ASP A 316 -7.74 18.60 1.40
C ASP A 316 -7.72 17.71 0.14
N TYR A 317 -8.71 16.83 0.03
CA TYR A 317 -8.91 15.97 -1.13
C TYR A 317 -9.27 16.71 -2.43
N GLY A 318 -9.61 18.00 -2.35
CA GLY A 318 -9.78 18.88 -3.50
C GLY A 318 -8.46 19.28 -4.16
N SER A 319 -7.34 19.17 -3.44
CA SER A 319 -6.01 19.51 -3.94
C SER A 319 -5.56 18.52 -5.03
N LYS A 320 -5.52 19.00 -6.28
CA LYS A 320 -5.11 18.21 -7.45
C LYS A 320 -3.59 18.12 -7.62
N SER A 321 -2.83 18.91 -6.88
CA SER A 321 -1.38 18.90 -6.92
C SER A 321 -0.78 19.44 -5.64
N VAL A 322 0.35 18.87 -5.22
CA VAL A 322 1.10 19.32 -4.05
C VAL A 322 2.57 19.54 -4.41
N PRO A 323 3.24 20.57 -3.85
CA PRO A 323 4.64 20.82 -4.15
C PRO A 323 5.55 19.81 -3.44
N ARG A 324 6.75 19.61 -3.98
CA ARG A 324 7.82 18.80 -3.36
C ARG A 324 8.08 19.16 -1.91
N SER A 325 7.98 20.45 -1.53
CA SER A 325 8.17 20.89 -0.15
C SER A 325 7.18 20.26 0.84
N THR A 326 5.95 19.96 0.41
CA THR A 326 4.96 19.25 1.24
C THR A 326 5.40 17.80 1.45
N ILE A 327 5.86 17.14 0.38
CA ILE A 327 6.40 15.78 0.43
C ILE A 327 7.63 15.71 1.33
N ASP A 328 8.58 16.64 1.16
CA ASP A 328 9.75 16.75 2.02
C ASP A 328 9.37 17.03 3.49
N GLY A 329 8.29 17.76 3.75
CA GLY A 329 7.72 17.92 5.07
C GLY A 329 7.35 16.57 5.71
N TYR A 330 6.70 15.68 4.95
CA TYR A 330 6.34 14.34 5.43
C TYR A 330 7.53 13.38 5.56
N LEU A 331 8.50 13.49 4.66
CA LEU A 331 9.74 12.69 4.72
C LEU A 331 10.66 13.11 5.88
N ASN A 332 10.59 14.35 6.35
CA ASN A 332 11.43 14.89 7.41
C ASN A 332 10.70 15.10 8.75
N ALA A 333 9.41 14.78 8.81
CA ALA A 333 8.64 14.85 10.04
C ALA A 333 9.18 13.86 11.09
N ALA A 334 9.00 14.21 12.37
CA ALA A 334 9.40 13.36 13.49
C ALA A 334 8.69 12.00 13.40
N ALA A 335 9.48 10.93 13.32
CA ALA A 335 8.99 9.58 13.10
C ALA A 335 9.94 8.55 13.73
N LEU A 336 9.45 7.35 13.99
CA LEU A 336 10.32 6.21 14.23
C LEU A 336 11.07 5.89 12.93
N GLU A 337 12.40 5.99 12.95
CA GLU A 337 13.22 5.59 11.79
C GLU A 337 13.58 4.10 11.88
N VAL A 338 13.32 3.37 10.78
CA VAL A 338 13.66 1.96 10.60
C VAL A 338 14.57 1.83 9.38
N ASN A 339 15.87 1.65 9.62
CA ASN A 339 16.83 1.46 8.53
C ASN A 339 16.76 0.01 8.02
N PHE A 340 16.39 -0.17 6.75
CA PHE A 340 16.22 -1.51 6.19
C PHE A 340 17.56 -2.20 5.86
N ALA A 341 18.64 -1.45 5.64
CA ALA A 341 19.96 -2.04 5.41
C ALA A 341 20.55 -2.71 6.66
N THR A 342 20.30 -2.16 7.85
CA THR A 342 20.82 -2.69 9.12
C THR A 342 19.78 -3.43 9.95
N GLY A 343 18.50 -3.11 9.78
CA GLY A 343 17.37 -3.70 10.51
C GLY A 343 16.74 -4.94 9.85
N ALA A 344 17.14 -5.29 8.62
CA ALA A 344 16.60 -6.44 7.91
C ALA A 344 16.96 -7.76 8.60
N ARG A 345 15.94 -8.50 9.00
CA ARG A 345 16.07 -9.88 9.45
C ARG A 345 16.00 -10.78 8.22
N LYS A 346 17.09 -11.48 7.92
CA LYS A 346 17.14 -12.53 6.90
C LYS A 346 16.48 -13.79 7.48
N ARG A 347 15.18 -13.97 7.28
CA ARG A 347 14.49 -15.21 7.69
C ARG A 347 14.81 -16.32 6.70
N GLY A 348 15.62 -17.30 7.10
CA GLY A 348 15.76 -18.54 6.34
C GLY A 348 14.51 -19.38 6.47
N VAL A 349 13.60 -19.32 5.47
CA VAL A 349 12.53 -20.27 5.06
C VAL A 349 11.56 -20.85 6.14
N VAL A 350 11.77 -20.69 7.44
CA VAL A 350 10.94 -21.29 8.49
C VAL A 350 10.68 -20.27 9.59
N GLY A 351 9.42 -19.85 9.74
CA GLY A 351 8.98 -19.06 10.88
C GLY A 351 8.53 -17.63 10.57
N GLY A 352 8.09 -17.32 9.34
CA GLY A 352 7.12 -16.23 9.16
C GLY A 352 5.91 -16.49 10.05
N ARG A 353 5.36 -15.48 10.74
CA ARG A 353 3.97 -15.59 11.19
C ARG A 353 3.20 -15.81 9.90
N ARG A 354 2.78 -17.06 9.65
CA ARG A 354 1.85 -17.32 8.56
C ARG A 354 0.68 -16.40 8.86
N ARG A 355 0.28 -15.55 7.92
CA ARG A 355 -1.10 -15.07 7.93
C ARG A 355 -1.91 -16.36 7.99
N ALA A 356 -2.53 -16.62 9.15
CA ALA A 356 -3.51 -17.68 9.25
C ALA A 356 -4.73 -17.13 8.49
N HIS A 357 -4.69 -17.23 7.17
CA HIS A 357 -5.87 -17.02 6.36
C HIS A 357 -6.79 -18.20 6.64
N TRP A 358 -8.01 -17.88 7.04
CA TRP A 358 -9.16 -18.77 7.09
C TRP A 358 -10.01 -18.50 5.88
#